data_AF-A0A4S8P6K8-F1
#
_entry.id   AF-A0A4S8P6K8-F1
#
_cell.length_a   1.000
_cell.length_b   1.000
_cell.length_c   1.000
_cell.angle_alpha   90.00
_cell.angle_beta   90.00
_cell.angle_gamma   90.00
#
_symmetry.space_group_name_H-M   'P 1'
#
loop_
_entity.id
_entity.type
_entity.pdbx_description
1 polymer ?
#
loop_
_entity_poly.entity_id
_entity_poly.type
_entity_poly.pdbx_seq_one_letter_code
_entity_poly.pdbx_strand_id
1 'polypeptide(L)'
;MLSFISRYATPLTTGLFLISLISGIALFFHFGTGAFRGMHEWLSMVLMIPVVMHIWKNWRPFVSYFKRLPMALSLFACLAAGLAFSWPSLTGSGSGAGGNPAIAMVSLVAAATPVEVGQLLSKSGDELVTDLKSEGFTAATPSKSLNDIAAESGKSVMSLMATLSQLKRAN
;
A
#
# COMPACT_ATOMS: atom_id res chain seq x y z
N MET A 1 5.46 -38.72 -20.82
CA MET A 1 5.84 -37.41 -20.25
C MET A 1 4.75 -36.78 -19.37
N LEU A 2 3.49 -36.67 -19.83
CA LEU A 2 2.38 -36.05 -19.07
C LEU A 2 2.01 -36.74 -17.73
N SER A 3 2.28 -38.04 -17.57
CA SER A 3 1.95 -38.80 -16.35
C SER A 3 2.80 -38.46 -15.13
N PHE A 4 4.07 -38.10 -15.32
CA PHE A 4 4.96 -37.72 -14.22
C PHE A 4 4.57 -36.36 -13.65
N ILE A 5 4.33 -35.37 -14.53
CA ILE A 5 3.86 -34.03 -14.15
C ILE A 5 2.56 -34.13 -13.36
N SER A 6 1.63 -35.01 -13.75
CA SER A 6 0.37 -35.17 -13.02
C SER A 6 0.47 -35.81 -11.65
N ARG A 7 1.47 -36.67 -11.43
CA ARG A 7 1.63 -37.40 -10.16
C ARG A 7 2.27 -36.52 -9.09
N TYR A 8 3.07 -35.54 -9.49
CA TYR A 8 3.77 -34.64 -8.58
C TYR A 8 3.15 -33.24 -8.48
N ALA A 9 2.44 -32.74 -9.51
CA ALA A 9 1.87 -31.39 -9.48
C ALA A 9 0.87 -31.18 -8.33
N THR A 10 -0.06 -32.11 -8.09
CA THR A 10 -1.04 -32.00 -7.01
C THR A 10 -0.40 -32.06 -5.60
N PRO A 11 0.40 -33.07 -5.24
CA PRO A 11 1.02 -33.12 -3.91
C PRO A 11 2.00 -31.97 -3.68
N LEU A 12 2.70 -31.51 -4.72
CA LEU A 12 3.62 -30.37 -4.62
C LEU A 12 2.84 -29.05 -4.43
N THR A 13 1.73 -28.86 -5.14
CA THR A 13 0.83 -27.72 -4.92
C THR A 13 0.28 -27.73 -3.49
N THR A 14 -0.25 -28.87 -3.03
CA THR A 14 -0.81 -28.99 -1.68
C THR A 14 0.25 -28.77 -0.59
N GLY A 15 1.45 -29.34 -0.75
CA GLY A 15 2.53 -29.19 0.22
C GLY A 15 3.05 -27.75 0.32
N LEU A 16 3.37 -27.13 -0.81
CA LEU A 16 3.82 -25.74 -0.83
C LEU A 16 2.71 -24.78 -0.38
N PHE A 17 1.46 -25.05 -0.72
CA PHE A 17 0.32 -24.24 -0.27
C PHE A 17 0.15 -24.31 1.24
N LEU A 18 0.24 -25.50 1.84
CA LEU A 18 0.14 -25.67 3.30
C LEU A 18 1.25 -24.92 4.04
N ILE A 19 2.50 -25.03 3.57
CA ILE A 19 3.63 -24.31 4.16
C ILE A 19 3.45 -22.79 4.01
N SER A 20 3.01 -22.34 2.83
CA SER A 20 2.71 -20.92 2.58
C SER A 20 1.57 -20.41 3.47
N LEU A 21 0.50 -21.19 3.64
CA LEU A 21 -0.63 -20.88 4.52
C LEU A 21 -0.21 -20.73 5.98
N ILE A 22 0.58 -21.69 6.50
CA ILE A 22 1.08 -21.64 7.88
C ILE A 22 1.97 -20.41 8.09
N SER A 23 2.88 -20.12 7.14
CA SER A 23 3.73 -18.93 7.23
C SER A 23 2.92 -17.62 7.15
N GLY A 24 1.86 -17.57 6.32
CA GLY A 24 0.96 -16.42 6.24
C GLY A 24 0.20 -16.17 7.55
N ILE A 25 -0.31 -17.23 8.19
CA ILE A 25 -0.97 -17.14 9.50
C ILE A 25 0.03 -16.67 10.57
N ALA A 26 1.27 -17.19 10.56
CA ALA A 26 2.31 -16.75 11.49
C ALA A 26 2.64 -15.26 11.34
N LEU A 27 2.70 -14.75 10.10
CA LEU A 27 2.89 -13.33 9.81
C LEU A 27 1.72 -12.46 10.27
N PHE A 28 0.48 -12.94 10.14
CA PHE A 28 -0.70 -12.23 10.62
C PHE A 28 -0.64 -11.98 12.14
N PHE A 29 -0.18 -12.97 12.90
CA PHE A 29 0.02 -12.85 14.35
C PHE A 29 1.39 -12.23 14.73
N HIS A 30 2.15 -11.72 13.76
CA HIS A 30 3.46 -11.10 13.98
C HIS A 30 4.51 -12.02 14.64
N PHE A 31 4.34 -13.35 14.53
CA PHE A 31 5.35 -14.29 15.01
C PHE A 31 6.55 -14.33 14.06
N GLY A 32 7.74 -13.98 14.54
CA GLY A 32 9.01 -14.14 13.80
C GLY A 32 9.05 -13.43 12.45
N THR A 33 8.53 -12.20 12.39
CA THR A 33 8.27 -11.42 11.16
C THR A 33 9.43 -11.35 10.18
N GLY A 34 10.69 -11.31 10.63
CA GLY A 34 11.85 -11.25 9.73
C GLY A 34 12.02 -12.51 8.87
N ALA A 35 12.11 -13.68 9.52
CA ALA A 35 12.39 -14.95 8.84
C ALA A 35 11.17 -15.48 8.07
N PHE A 36 9.98 -15.40 8.67
CA PHE A 36 8.76 -15.90 8.04
C PHE A 36 8.34 -15.05 6.84
N ARG A 37 8.67 -13.75 6.81
CA ARG A 37 8.32 -12.87 5.69
C ARG A 37 9.12 -13.19 4.44
N GLY A 38 10.45 -13.30 4.59
CA GLY A 38 11.29 -13.73 3.48
C GLY A 38 10.91 -15.13 2.98
N MET A 39 10.65 -16.06 3.89
CA MET A 39 10.19 -17.39 3.52
C MET A 39 8.85 -17.35 2.76
N HIS A 40 7.86 -16.59 3.23
CA HIS A 40 6.53 -16.50 2.62
C HIS A 40 6.56 -15.85 1.22
N GLU A 41 7.35 -14.79 1.05
CA GLU A 41 7.53 -14.12 -0.23
C GLU A 41 8.14 -15.07 -1.28
N TRP A 42 9.22 -15.77 -0.93
CA TRP A 42 9.85 -16.74 -1.83
C TRP A 42 9.00 -17.99 -2.06
N LEU A 43 8.33 -18.51 -1.02
CA LEU A 43 7.44 -19.67 -1.16
C LEU A 43 6.31 -19.38 -2.14
N SER A 44 5.77 -18.16 -2.12
CA SER A 44 4.70 -17.74 -3.03
C SER A 44 5.16 -17.71 -4.49
N MET A 45 6.40 -17.27 -4.75
CA MET A 45 7.00 -17.30 -6.09
C MET A 45 7.18 -18.74 -6.59
N VAL A 46 7.68 -19.63 -5.73
CA VAL A 46 7.89 -21.05 -6.08
C VAL A 46 6.55 -21.79 -6.24
N LEU A 47 5.55 -21.50 -5.41
CA LEU A 47 4.20 -22.07 -5.46
C LEU A 47 3.47 -21.73 -6.77
N MET A 48 3.81 -20.62 -7.43
CA MET A 48 3.20 -20.24 -8.69
C MET A 48 3.39 -21.30 -9.78
N ILE A 49 4.56 -21.93 -9.85
CA ILE A 49 4.90 -22.92 -10.89
C ILE A 49 3.93 -24.13 -10.87
N PRO A 50 3.78 -24.88 -9.76
CA PRO A 50 2.89 -26.04 -9.72
C PRO A 50 1.41 -25.65 -9.78
N VAL A 51 1.02 -24.47 -9.26
CA VAL A 51 -0.36 -23.96 -9.36
C VAL A 51 -0.73 -23.69 -10.82
N VAL A 52 0.13 -23.00 -11.57
CA VAL A 52 -0.09 -22.73 -13.00
C VAL A 52 -0.15 -24.04 -13.78
N MET A 53 0.75 -25.00 -13.49
CA MET A 53 0.69 -26.34 -14.11
C MET A 53 -0.62 -27.08 -13.78
N HIS A 54 -1.11 -26.98 -12.54
CA HIS A 54 -2.37 -27.60 -12.12
C HIS A 54 -3.57 -26.97 -12.84
N ILE A 55 -3.61 -25.64 -12.96
CA ILE A 55 -4.67 -24.91 -13.67
C ILE A 55 -4.62 -25.20 -15.16
N TRP A 56 -3.44 -25.16 -15.80
CA TRP A 56 -3.30 -25.40 -17.23
C TRP A 56 -3.77 -26.81 -17.61
N LYS A 57 -3.43 -27.82 -16.79
CA LYS A 57 -3.91 -29.19 -16.99
C LYS A 57 -5.42 -29.32 -16.77
N ASN A 58 -5.98 -28.63 -15.78
CA ASN A 58 -7.40 -28.68 -15.44
C ASN A 58 -8.20 -27.51 -16.03
N TRP A 59 -7.74 -26.94 -17.15
CA TRP A 59 -8.30 -25.72 -17.74
C TRP A 59 -9.79 -25.83 -18.07
N ARG A 60 -10.21 -26.98 -18.65
CA ARG A 60 -11.61 -27.24 -19.03
C ARG A 60 -12.56 -27.25 -17.81
N PRO A 61 -12.30 -28.05 -16.75
CA PRO A 61 -13.05 -27.96 -15.49
C PRO A 61 -13.00 -26.55 -14.87
N PHE A 62 -11.83 -25.92 -14.85
CA PHE A 62 -11.63 -24.60 -14.25
C PHE A 62 -12.52 -23.53 -14.87
N VAL A 63 -12.53 -23.40 -16.20
CA VAL A 63 -13.38 -22.43 -16.91
C VAL A 63 -14.88 -22.79 -16.77
N SER A 64 -15.21 -24.07 -16.60
CA SER A 64 -16.59 -24.49 -16.38
C SER A 64 -17.17 -24.03 -15.03
N TYR A 65 -16.35 -23.76 -14.01
CA TYR A 65 -16.84 -23.22 -12.74
C TYR A 65 -17.34 -21.77 -12.88
N PHE A 66 -16.71 -20.97 -13.75
CA PHE A 66 -17.13 -19.58 -14.00
C PHE A 66 -18.49 -19.46 -14.69
N LYS A 67 -18.99 -20.55 -15.28
CA LYS A 67 -20.36 -20.61 -15.84
C LYS A 67 -21.44 -20.71 -14.77
N ARG A 68 -21.10 -20.94 -13.50
CA ARG A 68 -22.05 -21.11 -12.40
C ARG A 68 -22.11 -19.85 -11.54
N LEU A 69 -23.33 -19.34 -11.32
CA LEU A 69 -23.63 -18.18 -10.46
C LEU A 69 -22.92 -18.18 -9.10
N PRO A 70 -22.83 -19.32 -8.35
CA PRO A 70 -22.14 -19.34 -7.06
C PRO A 70 -20.67 -18.89 -7.13
N MET A 71 -19.94 -19.20 -8.20
CA MET A 71 -18.54 -18.77 -8.33
C MET A 71 -18.44 -17.26 -8.52
N ALA A 72 -19.30 -16.69 -9.36
CA ALA A 72 -19.36 -15.25 -9.59
C ALA A 72 -19.73 -14.50 -8.30
N LEU A 73 -20.68 -15.02 -7.52
CA LEU A 73 -21.05 -14.46 -6.22
C LEU A 73 -19.90 -14.52 -5.21
N SER A 74 -19.18 -15.65 -5.12
CA SER A 74 -18.01 -15.75 -4.24
C SER A 74 -16.89 -14.79 -4.64
N LEU A 75 -16.59 -14.68 -5.94
CA LEU A 75 -15.60 -13.71 -6.45
C LEU A 75 -16.01 -12.28 -6.14
N PHE A 76 -17.27 -11.92 -6.38
CA PHE A 76 -17.81 -10.61 -6.05
C PHE A 76 -17.71 -10.32 -4.55
N ALA A 77 -18.09 -11.28 -3.70
CA ALA A 77 -18.00 -11.14 -2.25
C ALA A 77 -16.55 -10.96 -1.77
N CYS A 78 -15.61 -11.76 -2.29
CA CYS A 78 -14.18 -11.61 -1.98
C CYS A 78 -13.64 -10.25 -2.43
N LEU A 79 -13.99 -9.82 -3.65
CA LEU A 79 -13.57 -8.52 -4.17
C LEU A 79 -14.17 -7.38 -3.34
N ALA A 80 -15.46 -7.43 -3.04
CA ALA A 80 -16.15 -6.43 -2.22
C ALA A 80 -15.55 -6.36 -0.80
N ALA A 81 -15.26 -7.50 -0.18
CA ALA A 81 -14.60 -7.55 1.12
C ALA A 81 -13.17 -6.99 1.06
N GLY A 82 -12.40 -7.32 0.03
CA GLY A 82 -11.05 -6.78 -0.18
C GLY A 82 -11.06 -5.27 -0.41
N LEU A 83 -12.02 -4.75 -1.18
CA LEU A 83 -12.20 -3.32 -1.39
C LEU A 83 -12.66 -2.61 -0.11
N ALA A 84 -13.61 -3.17 0.63
CA ALA A 84 -14.05 -2.61 1.91
C ALA A 84 -12.91 -2.56 2.94
N PHE A 85 -12.09 -3.61 3.00
CA PHE A 85 -10.94 -3.66 3.91
C PHE A 85 -9.81 -2.69 3.49
N SER A 86 -9.56 -2.54 2.19
CA SER A 86 -8.56 -1.61 1.68
C SER A 86 -9.05 -0.16 1.55
N TRP A 87 -10.37 0.08 1.66
CA TRP A 87 -10.99 1.40 1.51
C TRP A 87 -10.33 2.49 2.37
N PRO A 88 -10.09 2.29 3.68
CA PRO A 88 -9.47 3.34 4.49
C PRO A 88 -8.03 3.67 4.07
N SER A 89 -7.28 2.67 3.58
CA SER A 89 -5.93 2.87 3.06
C SER A 89 -5.94 3.57 1.70
N LEU A 90 -6.94 3.30 0.85
CA LEU A 90 -7.11 3.92 -0.46
C LEU A 90 -7.62 5.36 -0.38
N THR A 91 -8.52 5.66 0.58
CA THR A 91 -9.09 7.01 0.75
C THR A 91 -8.30 7.90 1.72
N GLY A 92 -7.18 7.41 2.26
CA GLY A 92 -6.38 8.13 3.25
C GLY A 92 -7.10 8.40 4.58
N SER A 93 -8.26 7.79 4.79
CA SER A 93 -9.09 7.94 6.00
C SER A 93 -8.71 6.94 7.10
N GLY A 94 -7.71 6.09 6.85
CA GLY A 94 -7.21 5.08 7.78
C GLY A 94 -6.42 5.68 8.94
N SER A 95 -7.11 6.13 9.99
CA SER A 95 -6.57 6.39 11.33
C SER A 95 -6.52 5.13 12.22
N GLY A 96 -6.55 3.94 11.60
CA GLY A 96 -6.44 2.66 12.29
C GLY A 96 -4.98 2.29 12.62
N ALA A 97 -4.81 1.47 13.67
CA ALA A 97 -3.56 1.05 14.32
C ALA A 97 -2.49 0.33 13.44
N GLY A 98 -2.60 0.42 12.12
CA GLY A 98 -1.62 -0.10 11.14
C GLY A 98 -1.23 0.90 10.03
N GLY A 99 -1.72 2.15 10.07
CA GLY A 99 -1.25 3.21 9.16
C GLY A 99 0.20 3.59 9.49
N ASN A 100 1.03 3.79 8.47
CA ASN A 100 2.42 4.21 8.68
C ASN A 100 2.43 5.54 9.48
N PRO A 101 3.00 5.59 10.70
CA PRO A 101 2.98 6.80 11.53
C PRO A 101 3.64 8.00 10.85
N ALA A 102 4.57 7.77 9.92
CA ALA A 102 5.14 8.82 9.09
C ALA A 102 4.09 9.46 8.16
N ILE A 103 3.15 8.67 7.62
CA ILE A 103 2.06 9.19 6.77
C ILE A 103 1.09 10.03 7.60
N ALA A 104 0.76 9.59 8.83
CA ALA A 104 -0.08 10.36 9.74
C ALA A 104 0.55 11.71 10.12
N MET A 105 1.87 11.74 10.32
CA MET A 105 2.61 13.00 10.54
C MET A 105 2.63 13.89 9.30
N VAL A 106 2.81 13.32 8.11
CA VAL A 106 2.75 14.08 6.85
C VAL A 106 1.37 14.70 6.64
N SER A 107 0.29 13.97 6.89
CA SER A 107 -1.07 14.51 6.76
C SER A 107 -1.38 15.59 7.80
N LEU A 108 -0.86 15.45 9.03
CA LEU A 108 -0.96 16.49 10.05
C LEU A 108 -0.24 17.79 9.62
N VAL A 109 1.00 17.67 9.14
CA VAL A 109 1.79 18.83 8.66
C VAL A 109 1.16 19.44 7.41
N ALA A 110 0.62 18.63 6.49
CA ALA A 110 -0.05 19.12 5.29
C ALA A 110 -1.36 19.87 5.61
N ALA A 111 -2.08 19.47 6.66
CA ALA A 111 -3.28 20.17 7.11
C ALA A 111 -2.98 21.48 7.87
N ALA A 112 -1.77 21.64 8.39
CA ALA A 112 -1.34 22.82 9.14
C ALA A 112 -1.10 24.04 8.23
N THR A 113 -1.11 25.22 8.84
CA THR A 113 -0.82 26.50 8.19
C THR A 113 0.70 26.77 8.11
N PRO A 114 1.16 27.64 7.19
CA PRO A 114 2.55 28.08 7.15
C PRO A 114 3.06 28.70 8.46
N VAL A 115 2.18 29.31 9.26
CA VAL A 115 2.55 29.89 10.56
C VAL A 115 2.90 28.79 11.57
N GLU A 116 2.11 27.72 11.63
CA GLU A 116 2.32 26.60 12.55
C GLU A 116 3.56 25.77 12.14
N VAL A 117 3.75 25.55 10.85
CA VAL A 117 4.92 24.82 10.33
C VAL A 117 6.18 25.67 10.39
N GLY A 118 6.06 26.98 10.22
CA GLY A 118 7.16 27.95 10.35
C GLY A 118 7.79 27.90 11.74
N GLN A 119 6.98 27.82 12.80
CA GLN A 119 7.50 27.67 14.18
C GLN A 119 8.37 26.41 14.33
N LEU A 120 7.99 25.31 13.68
CA LEU A 120 8.75 24.07 13.69
C LEU A 120 10.09 24.16 12.93
N LEU A 121 10.17 25.09 11.98
CA LEU A 121 11.35 25.39 11.17
C LEU A 121 12.17 26.57 11.70
N SER A 122 11.75 27.17 12.82
CA SER A 122 12.32 28.40 13.37
C SER A 122 12.29 29.58 12.37
N LYS A 123 11.24 29.64 11.55
CA LYS A 123 10.97 30.74 10.61
C LYS A 123 9.62 31.39 10.90
N SER A 124 9.48 32.67 10.57
CA SER A 124 8.16 33.31 10.58
C SER A 124 7.27 32.74 9.46
N GLY A 125 5.94 32.84 9.63
CA GLY A 125 4.99 32.40 8.60
C GLY A 125 5.19 33.11 7.26
N ASP A 126 5.58 34.40 7.29
CA ASP A 126 5.79 35.21 6.09
C ASP A 126 7.10 34.84 5.36
N GLU A 127 8.16 34.50 6.09
CA GLU A 127 9.39 33.95 5.51
C GLU A 127 9.13 32.61 4.84
N LEU A 128 8.35 31.72 5.48
CA LEU A 128 8.01 30.42 4.90
C LEU A 128 7.15 30.56 3.65
N VAL A 129 6.21 31.50 3.61
CA VAL A 129 5.41 31.79 2.41
C VAL A 129 6.30 32.30 1.27
N THR A 130 7.32 33.11 1.58
CA THR A 130 8.27 33.63 0.59
C THR A 130 9.12 32.51 0.00
N ASP A 131 9.65 31.63 0.85
CA ASP A 131 10.42 30.45 0.43
C ASP A 131 9.57 29.44 -0.36
N LEU A 132 8.31 29.24 0.03
CA LEU A 132 7.41 28.36 -0.72
C LEU A 132 7.10 28.94 -2.11
N LYS A 133 6.96 30.26 -2.24
CA LYS A 133 6.76 30.91 -3.55
C LYS A 133 7.98 30.79 -4.45
N SER A 134 9.19 30.95 -3.93
CA SER A 134 10.43 30.80 -4.71
C SER A 134 10.61 29.37 -5.22
N GLU A 135 10.16 28.39 -4.43
CA GLU A 135 10.13 26.96 -4.78
C GLU A 135 8.93 26.58 -5.65
N GLY A 136 8.13 27.54 -6.12
CA GLY A 136 7.04 27.35 -7.09
C GLY A 136 5.68 26.98 -6.50
N PHE A 137 5.44 27.22 -5.21
CA PHE A 137 4.09 27.20 -4.60
C PHE A 137 3.49 28.60 -4.68
N THR A 138 3.03 29.00 -5.86
CA THR A 138 2.56 30.36 -6.16
C THR A 138 1.32 30.76 -5.36
N ALA A 139 0.51 29.79 -4.92
CA ALA A 139 -0.70 30.01 -4.12
C ALA A 139 -0.44 30.17 -2.60
N ALA A 140 0.83 30.19 -2.16
CA ALA A 140 1.17 30.24 -0.75
C ALA A 140 0.64 31.52 -0.08
N THR A 141 -0.19 31.33 0.95
CA THR A 141 -0.72 32.38 1.81
C THR A 141 -0.70 31.91 3.27
N PRO A 142 -0.46 32.80 4.24
CA PRO A 142 -0.26 32.41 5.65
C PRO A 142 -1.52 31.81 6.30
N SER A 143 -2.70 32.02 5.70
CA SER A 143 -4.00 31.57 6.24
C SER A 143 -4.52 30.27 5.63
N LYS A 144 -3.93 29.78 4.53
CA LYS A 144 -4.36 28.53 3.88
C LYS A 144 -3.58 27.33 4.42
N SER A 145 -4.21 26.16 4.40
CA SER A 145 -3.48 24.92 4.71
C SER A 145 -2.42 24.66 3.66
N LEU A 146 -1.33 24.02 4.04
CA LEU A 146 -0.28 23.66 3.09
C LEU A 146 -0.77 22.69 2.01
N ASN A 147 -1.78 21.87 2.29
CA ASN A 147 -2.43 20.98 1.32
C ASN A 147 -3.17 21.78 0.25
N ASP A 148 -3.94 22.81 0.64
CA ASP A 148 -4.64 23.68 -0.30
C ASP A 148 -3.64 24.47 -1.16
N ILE A 149 -2.55 24.94 -0.55
CA ILE A 149 -1.46 25.63 -1.27
C ILE A 149 -0.82 24.70 -2.30
N ALA A 150 -0.58 23.43 -1.95
CA ALA A 150 -0.02 22.44 -2.86
C ALA A 150 -1.01 22.12 -4.00
N ALA A 151 -2.28 21.88 -3.68
CA ALA A 151 -3.33 21.59 -4.65
C ALA A 151 -3.55 22.73 -5.64
N GLU A 152 -3.66 23.97 -5.16
CA GLU A 152 -3.83 25.17 -6.00
C GLU A 152 -2.57 25.48 -6.83
N SER A 153 -1.39 25.10 -6.34
CA SER A 153 -0.12 25.23 -7.09
C SER A 153 0.12 24.05 -8.06
N GLY A 154 -0.81 23.09 -8.15
CA GLY A 154 -0.67 21.90 -8.99
C GLY A 154 0.44 20.95 -8.54
N LYS A 155 0.85 21.02 -7.27
CA LYS A 155 1.96 20.26 -6.69
C LYS A 155 1.46 19.21 -5.71
N SER A 156 2.24 18.14 -5.56
CA SER A 156 1.91 17.07 -4.63
C SER A 156 2.34 17.41 -3.20
N VAL A 157 1.62 16.90 -2.20
CA VAL A 157 2.01 16.98 -0.78
C VAL A 157 3.42 16.43 -0.54
N MET A 158 3.83 15.41 -1.29
CA MET A 158 5.20 14.88 -1.23
C MET A 158 6.27 15.90 -1.67
N SER A 159 5.99 16.67 -2.73
CA SER A 159 6.91 17.72 -3.18
C SER A 159 7.01 18.86 -2.15
N LEU A 160 5.90 19.21 -1.51
CA LEU A 160 5.87 20.16 -0.41
C LEU A 160 6.72 19.68 0.77
N MET A 161 6.55 18.42 1.21
CA MET A 161 7.36 17.85 2.29
C MET A 161 8.86 17.81 1.95
N ALA A 162 9.21 17.55 0.68
CA ALA A 162 10.59 17.60 0.22
C ALA A 162 11.16 19.02 0.29
N THR A 163 10.40 20.04 -0.11
CA THR A 163 10.79 21.46 0.03
C THR A 163 10.95 21.85 1.49
N LEU A 164 10.00 21.53 2.37
CA LEU A 164 10.11 21.80 3.81
C LEU A 164 11.33 21.11 4.43
N SER A 165 11.63 19.88 4.00
CA SER A 165 12.86 19.18 4.42
C SER A 165 14.13 19.88 3.96
N GLN A 166 14.16 20.48 2.76
CA GLN A 166 15.31 21.23 2.28
C GLN A 166 15.48 22.53 3.05
N LEU A 167 14.39 23.27 3.26
CA LEU A 167 14.39 24.51 4.05
C LEU A 167 14.87 24.28 5.49
N LYS A 168 14.54 23.14 6.10
CA LYS A 168 15.07 22.75 7.41
C LYS A 168 16.58 22.50 7.41
N ARG A 169 17.14 21.91 6.34
CA ARG A 169 18.58 21.64 6.25
C ARG A 169 19.41 22.88 5.92
N ALA A 170 18.77 23.89 5.33
CA ALA A 170 19.40 25.17 5.01
C ALA A 170 19.46 26.13 6.22
N ASN A 171 18.80 25.76 7.32
CA ASN A 171 18.84 26.46 8.62
C ASN A 171 19.79 25.71 9.56
#